data_AF-A0A3M7TFC0-F1
#
_entry.id   AF-A0A3M7TFC0-F1
#
_cell.length_a   1.000
_cell.length_b   1.000
_cell.length_c   1.000
_cell.angle_alpha   90.00
_cell.angle_beta   90.00
_cell.angle_gamma   90.00
#
_symmetry.space_group_name_H-M   'P 1'
#
loop_
_entity.id
_entity.type
_entity.pdbx_description
1 polymer ?
#
loop_
_entity_poly.entity_id
_entity_poly.type
_entity_poly.pdbx_seq_one_letter_code
_entity_poly.pdbx_strand_id
1 'polypeptide(L)'
;MKNILLTIFVVSNLVACGQKNSIHKSTKIETIKMKSTGDKEIDNLISKVKISMENYMKEAQPPYSQKDIDECTSLLTDYTTNIFKTHSKEETMSIVKTTVLNLNTLNDRCNLSLIETDEREKIVEIMNLVSHKMEYSSADEDITEEWREF
;
A
#
# COMPACT_ATOMS: atom_id res chain seq x y z
N MET A 1 -30.64 68.82 -26.78
CA MET A 1 -30.46 67.76 -25.76
C MET A 1 -30.47 66.42 -26.49
N LYS A 2 -29.34 66.05 -27.11
CA LYS A 2 -28.47 64.90 -26.77
C LYS A 2 -29.20 63.55 -26.67
N ASN A 3 -28.99 62.77 -27.74
CA ASN A 3 -29.28 61.34 -27.93
C ASN A 3 -28.83 60.49 -26.74
N ILE A 4 -29.63 59.49 -26.38
CA ILE A 4 -29.17 58.34 -25.59
C ILE A 4 -29.55 57.07 -26.37
N LEU A 5 -28.59 56.63 -27.18
CA LEU A 5 -28.46 55.25 -27.64
C LEU A 5 -27.32 54.68 -26.81
N LEU A 6 -27.57 53.69 -25.94
CA LEU A 6 -26.50 52.87 -25.38
C LEU A 6 -26.98 51.44 -25.12
N THR A 7 -26.84 50.66 -26.17
CA THR A 7 -26.28 49.30 -26.23
C THR A 7 -26.28 48.47 -24.93
N ILE A 8 -27.06 47.39 -24.98
CA ILE A 8 -27.04 46.25 -24.06
C ILE A 8 -25.70 45.51 -24.23
N PHE A 9 -24.93 45.38 -23.14
CA PHE A 9 -23.83 44.43 -23.03
C PHE A 9 -24.24 43.34 -22.03
N VAL A 10 -24.63 42.18 -22.55
CA VAL A 10 -24.77 40.95 -21.76
C VAL A 10 -23.38 40.36 -21.61
N VAL A 11 -22.78 40.49 -20.43
CA VAL A 11 -21.55 39.77 -20.08
C VAL A 11 -21.95 38.44 -19.47
N SER A 12 -21.91 37.39 -20.28
CA SER A 12 -22.05 36.01 -19.86
C SER A 12 -20.82 35.61 -19.03
N ASN A 13 -20.97 35.54 -17.71
CA ASN A 13 -19.97 34.94 -16.83
C ASN A 13 -20.00 33.42 -17.00
N LEU A 14 -19.14 32.90 -17.87
CA LEU A 14 -18.73 31.50 -17.85
C LEU A 14 -17.83 31.30 -16.63
N VAL A 15 -18.40 30.84 -15.52
CA VAL A 15 -17.62 30.29 -14.41
C VAL A 15 -17.09 28.94 -14.86
N ALA A 16 -15.85 28.92 -15.36
CA ALA A 16 -15.10 27.69 -15.51
C ALA A 16 -14.78 27.15 -14.11
N CYS A 17 -15.46 26.07 -13.70
CA CYS A 17 -15.01 25.24 -12.58
C CYS A 17 -13.68 24.59 -12.98
N GLY A 18 -12.58 25.29 -12.70
CA GLY A 18 -11.24 24.74 -12.80
C GLY A 18 -11.07 23.59 -11.81
N GLN A 19 -10.84 22.39 -12.34
CA GLN A 19 -10.33 21.25 -11.59
C GLN A 19 -9.00 21.67 -10.96
N LYS A 20 -8.98 21.80 -9.63
CA LYS A 20 -7.73 21.94 -8.88
C LYS A 20 -7.05 20.57 -8.88
N ASN A 21 -6.19 20.33 -9.86
CA ASN A 21 -5.14 19.33 -9.77
C ASN A 21 -4.26 19.70 -8.56
N SER A 22 -4.48 18.99 -7.45
CA SER A 22 -3.57 19.00 -6.32
C SER A 22 -2.27 18.38 -6.78
N ILE A 23 -1.28 19.22 -7.05
CA ILE A 23 0.10 18.82 -7.27
C ILE A 23 0.56 18.17 -5.97
N HIS A 24 0.56 16.83 -5.93
CA HIS A 24 1.18 16.07 -4.86
C HIS A 24 2.68 16.37 -4.90
N LYS A 25 3.09 17.30 -4.05
CA LYS A 25 4.48 17.66 -3.83
C LYS A 25 5.16 16.45 -3.21
N SER A 26 5.85 15.66 -4.04
CA SER A 26 6.72 14.58 -3.61
C SER A 26 7.80 15.16 -2.71
N THR A 27 7.56 15.11 -1.41
CA THR A 27 8.57 15.37 -0.41
C THR A 27 9.56 14.20 -0.46
N LYS A 28 10.80 14.52 -0.78
CA LYS A 28 11.92 13.58 -0.81
C LYS A 28 12.17 13.08 0.62
N ILE A 29 11.52 11.96 0.98
CA ILE A 29 11.79 11.24 2.22
C ILE A 29 13.17 10.60 2.06
N GLU A 30 14.07 10.80 3.03
CA GLU A 30 15.33 10.05 3.10
C GLU A 30 14.98 8.57 3.31
N THR A 31 14.93 7.83 2.22
CA THR A 31 14.72 6.39 2.21
C THR A 31 15.88 5.72 2.93
N ILE A 32 15.65 5.24 4.15
CA ILE A 32 16.35 4.05 4.64
C ILE A 32 16.12 2.98 3.58
N LYS A 33 17.19 2.53 2.93
CA LYS A 33 17.13 1.65 1.77
C LYS A 33 16.53 0.32 2.22
N MET A 34 15.24 0.11 1.92
CA MET A 34 14.57 -1.17 2.12
C MET A 34 15.36 -2.28 1.43
N LYS A 35 15.49 -3.43 2.09
CA LYS A 35 16.11 -4.62 1.52
C LYS A 35 15.30 -5.01 0.26
N SER A 36 15.98 -5.16 -0.87
CA SER A 36 15.35 -5.59 -2.11
C SER A 36 15.06 -7.09 -2.07
N THR A 37 13.92 -7.48 -2.63
CA THR A 37 13.53 -8.87 -2.85
C THR A 37 14.18 -9.49 -4.09
N GLY A 38 14.73 -8.65 -4.98
CA GLY A 38 15.18 -9.04 -6.31
C GLY A 38 14.11 -8.94 -7.40
N ASP A 39 12.83 -8.76 -7.03
CA ASP A 39 11.72 -8.49 -7.95
C ASP A 39 11.25 -7.04 -7.81
N LYS A 40 11.37 -6.25 -8.89
CA LYS A 40 11.08 -4.81 -8.90
C LYS A 40 9.59 -4.49 -8.70
N GLU A 41 8.71 -5.36 -9.17
CA GLU A 41 7.26 -5.17 -9.05
C GLU A 41 6.86 -5.34 -7.58
N ILE A 42 7.36 -6.41 -6.95
CA ILE A 42 7.11 -6.67 -5.53
C ILE A 42 7.77 -5.60 -4.66
N ASP A 43 9.01 -5.19 -4.95
CA ASP A 43 9.68 -4.11 -4.22
C ASP A 43 8.88 -2.79 -4.28
N ASN A 44 8.23 -2.50 -5.41
CA ASN A 44 7.37 -1.33 -5.57
C ASN A 44 6.08 -1.45 -4.74
N LEU A 45 5.46 -2.63 -4.68
CA LEU A 45 4.27 -2.86 -3.85
C LEU A 45 4.59 -2.71 -2.36
N ILE A 46 5.68 -3.32 -1.87
CA ILE A 46 6.12 -3.16 -0.47
C ILE A 46 6.42 -1.69 -0.16
N SER A 47 7.06 -0.97 -1.10
CA SER A 47 7.30 0.47 -0.94
C SER A 47 6.00 1.28 -0.83
N LYS A 48 4.95 0.91 -1.57
CA LYS A 48 3.64 1.56 -1.46
C LYS A 48 2.97 1.30 -0.12
N VAL A 49 3.08 0.09 0.43
CA VAL A 49 2.61 -0.23 1.80
C VAL A 49 3.33 0.67 2.81
N LYS A 50 4.67 0.73 2.74
CA LYS A 50 5.48 1.58 3.62
C LYS A 50 5.05 3.05 3.57
N ILE A 51 4.95 3.62 2.36
CA ILE A 51 4.59 5.04 2.17
C ILE A 51 3.18 5.31 2.72
N SER A 52 2.25 4.38 2.53
CA SER A 52 0.88 4.49 3.04
C SER A 52 0.86 4.60 4.57
N MET A 53 1.50 3.65 5.26
CA MET A 53 1.62 3.64 6.71
C MET A 53 2.37 4.87 7.26
N GLU A 54 3.42 5.32 6.58
CA GLU A 54 4.18 6.51 6.97
C GLU A 54 3.38 7.81 6.81
N ASN A 55 2.55 7.89 5.77
CA ASN A 55 1.67 9.04 5.57
C ASN A 55 0.59 9.08 6.64
N TYR A 56 -0.09 7.96 6.90
CA TYR A 56 -1.07 7.88 7.98
C TYR A 56 -0.46 8.19 9.34
N MET A 57 0.77 7.71 9.59
CA MET A 57 1.51 8.01 10.82
C MET A 57 1.70 9.53 11.03
N LYS A 58 2.05 10.26 9.96
CA LYS A 58 2.24 11.72 10.00
C LYS A 58 0.93 12.47 10.20
N GLU A 59 -0.16 11.98 9.63
CA GLU A 59 -1.46 12.65 9.63
C GLU A 59 -2.27 12.40 10.91
N ALA A 60 -2.26 11.17 11.41
CA ALA A 60 -3.16 10.72 12.46
C ALA A 60 -2.49 10.43 13.82
N GLN A 61 -1.15 10.35 13.87
CA GLN A 61 -0.38 9.96 15.08
C GLN A 61 -0.92 8.68 15.75
N PRO A 62 -1.07 7.57 15.00
CA PRO A 62 -1.59 6.31 15.47
C PRO A 62 -0.65 5.63 16.49
N PRO A 63 -1.11 4.60 17.22
CA PRO A 63 -0.33 3.91 18.26
C PRO A 63 0.67 2.88 17.69
N TYR A 64 1.36 3.24 16.60
CA TYR A 64 2.48 2.48 16.05
C TYR A 64 3.65 3.41 15.72
N SER A 65 4.83 2.84 15.56
CA SER A 65 6.07 3.56 15.31
C SER A 65 6.67 3.22 13.95
N GLN A 66 7.67 3.99 13.51
CA GLN A 66 8.46 3.64 12.33
C GLN A 66 9.06 2.23 12.41
N LYS A 67 9.41 1.76 13.62
CA LYS A 67 9.93 0.41 13.83
C LYS A 67 8.91 -0.66 13.45
N ASP A 68 7.63 -0.44 13.74
CA ASP A 68 6.55 -1.37 13.41
C ASP A 68 6.30 -1.40 11.89
N ILE A 69 6.38 -0.24 11.22
CA ILE A 69 6.35 -0.15 9.75
C ILE A 69 7.54 -0.91 9.14
N ASP A 70 8.75 -0.69 9.67
CA ASP A 70 9.95 -1.35 9.18
C ASP A 70 9.87 -2.88 9.39
N GLU A 71 9.33 -3.34 10.52
CA GLU A 71 9.07 -4.76 10.79
C GLU A 71 8.05 -5.36 9.81
N CYS A 72 6.93 -4.67 9.55
CA CYS A 72 5.96 -5.09 8.54
C CYS A 72 6.61 -5.27 7.17
N THR A 73 7.39 -4.28 6.72
CA THR A 73 8.07 -4.35 5.41
C THR A 73 9.11 -5.46 5.38
N SER A 74 9.82 -5.72 6.48
CA SER A 74 10.77 -6.82 6.59
C SER A 74 10.07 -8.18 6.48
N LEU A 75 8.92 -8.36 7.13
CA LEU A 75 8.12 -9.59 7.03
C LEU A 75 7.72 -9.87 5.57
N LEU A 76 7.30 -8.84 4.83
CA LEU A 76 6.94 -8.97 3.41
C LEU A 76 8.17 -9.26 2.53
N THR A 77 9.30 -8.59 2.78
CA THR A 77 10.54 -8.88 2.06
C THR A 77 11.02 -10.30 2.33
N ASP A 78 11.02 -10.74 3.58
CA ASP A 78 11.49 -12.06 3.97
C ASP A 78 10.55 -13.15 3.43
N TYR A 79 9.24 -12.95 3.48
CA TYR A 79 8.25 -13.78 2.79
C TYR A 79 8.64 -14.00 1.32
N THR A 80 8.79 -12.91 0.55
CA THR A 80 9.15 -12.99 -0.87
C THR A 80 10.45 -13.74 -1.10
N THR A 81 11.51 -13.39 -0.37
CA THR A 81 12.82 -14.02 -0.55
C THR A 81 12.86 -15.49 -0.12
N ASN A 82 11.95 -15.93 0.75
CA ASN A 82 11.85 -17.31 1.19
C ASN A 82 11.01 -18.14 0.22
N ILE A 83 9.89 -17.61 -0.28
CA ILE A 83 9.06 -18.28 -1.29
C ILE A 83 9.86 -18.53 -2.59
N PHE A 84 10.68 -17.58 -3.04
CA PHE A 84 11.54 -17.81 -4.22
C PHE A 84 12.60 -18.90 -4.05
N LYS A 85 12.78 -19.45 -2.84
CA LYS A 85 13.70 -20.55 -2.54
C LYS A 85 12.98 -21.87 -2.28
N THR A 86 11.66 -21.91 -2.25
CA THR A 86 10.91 -23.15 -2.01
C THR A 86 10.91 -24.05 -3.24
N HIS A 87 10.65 -25.33 -3.00
CA HIS A 87 10.58 -26.34 -4.06
C HIS A 87 9.24 -27.10 -4.08
N SER A 88 8.29 -26.74 -3.21
CA SER A 88 6.98 -27.38 -3.13
C SER A 88 5.89 -26.43 -2.64
N LYS A 89 4.64 -26.76 -2.96
CA LYS A 89 3.46 -26.02 -2.47
C LYS A 89 3.36 -26.11 -0.94
N GLU A 90 3.72 -27.25 -0.36
CA GLU A 90 3.68 -27.46 1.09
C GLU A 90 4.64 -26.53 1.84
N GLU A 91 5.88 -26.37 1.34
CA GLU A 91 6.85 -25.40 1.88
C GLU A 91 6.33 -23.96 1.76
N THR A 92 5.77 -23.60 0.60
CA THR A 92 5.14 -22.30 0.35
C THR A 92 4.03 -22.03 1.37
N MET A 93 3.07 -22.94 1.55
CA MET A 93 1.96 -22.75 2.48
C MET A 93 2.42 -22.65 3.94
N SER A 94 3.49 -23.36 4.33
CA SER A 94 4.10 -23.19 5.65
C SER A 94 4.66 -21.78 5.87
N ILE A 95 5.29 -21.20 4.84
CA ILE A 95 5.80 -19.83 4.89
C ILE A 95 4.65 -18.81 4.89
N VAL A 96 3.64 -19.00 4.04
CA VAL A 96 2.42 -18.17 4.00
C VAL A 96 1.81 -18.08 5.39
N LYS A 97 1.49 -19.23 6.00
CA LYS A 97 0.94 -19.31 7.35
C LYS A 97 1.79 -18.55 8.36
N THR A 98 3.10 -18.81 8.37
CA THR A 98 4.01 -18.18 9.31
C THR A 98 4.03 -16.66 9.16
N THR A 99 4.06 -16.16 7.92
CA THR A 99 4.03 -14.73 7.64
C THR A 99 2.71 -14.10 8.08
N VAL A 100 1.56 -14.70 7.77
CA VAL A 100 0.24 -14.18 8.17
C VAL A 100 0.13 -14.11 9.69
N LEU A 101 0.54 -15.14 10.42
CA LEU A 101 0.49 -15.14 11.89
C LEU A 101 1.41 -14.08 12.50
N ASN A 102 2.59 -13.84 11.91
CA ASN A 102 3.49 -12.76 12.35
C ASN A 102 2.88 -11.38 12.08
N LEU A 103 2.19 -11.20 10.95
CA LEU A 103 1.48 -9.96 10.63
C LEU A 103 0.28 -9.73 11.57
N ASN A 104 -0.52 -10.77 11.89
CA ASN A 104 -1.57 -10.69 12.90
C ASN A 104 -0.99 -10.21 14.24
N THR A 105 0.11 -10.86 14.69
CA THR A 105 0.79 -10.53 15.96
C THR A 105 1.34 -9.10 15.98
N LEU A 106 1.92 -8.65 14.86
CA LEU A 106 2.40 -7.28 14.71
C LEU A 106 1.25 -6.28 14.78
N ASN A 107 0.15 -6.54 14.06
CA ASN A 107 -0.98 -5.63 14.04
C ASN A 107 -1.67 -5.55 15.42
N ASP A 108 -1.82 -6.68 16.12
CA ASP A 108 -2.35 -6.72 17.48
C ASP A 108 -1.52 -5.87 18.45
N ARG A 109 -0.18 -5.98 18.38
CA ARG A 109 0.74 -5.13 19.16
C ARG A 109 0.57 -3.63 18.87
N CYS A 110 0.11 -3.29 17.68
CA CYS A 110 -0.18 -1.93 17.24
C CYS A 110 -1.65 -1.52 17.46
N ASN A 111 -2.37 -2.20 18.37
CA ASN A 111 -3.80 -1.99 18.64
C ASN A 111 -4.66 -2.03 17.37
N LEU A 112 -4.32 -2.94 16.45
CA LEU A 112 -4.98 -3.14 15.15
C LEU A 112 -4.94 -1.92 14.21
N SER A 113 -4.12 -0.91 14.51
CA SER A 113 -4.07 0.34 13.74
C SER A 113 -2.96 0.39 12.69
N LEU A 114 -2.09 -0.63 12.59
CA LEU A 114 -0.97 -0.64 11.64
C LEU A 114 -1.42 -1.09 10.24
N ILE A 115 -2.20 -2.16 10.18
CA ILE A 115 -2.71 -2.74 8.93
C ILE A 115 -4.22 -2.46 8.85
N GLU A 116 -4.56 -1.38 8.15
CA GLU A 116 -5.94 -1.00 7.84
C GLU A 116 -6.36 -1.60 6.49
N THR A 117 -7.56 -1.26 6.00
CA THR A 117 -8.13 -1.79 4.75
C THR A 117 -7.19 -1.67 3.56
N ASP A 118 -6.59 -0.49 3.32
CA ASP A 118 -5.73 -0.24 2.16
C ASP A 118 -4.41 -1.01 2.22
N GLU A 119 -3.84 -1.17 3.43
CA GLU A 119 -2.64 -1.96 3.66
C GLU A 119 -2.95 -3.47 3.52
N ARG A 120 -4.08 -3.93 4.07
CA ARG A 120 -4.55 -5.32 3.97
C ARG A 120 -4.65 -5.75 2.52
N GLU A 121 -5.33 -4.97 1.67
CA GLU A 121 -5.50 -5.28 0.25
C GLU A 121 -4.16 -5.41 -0.48
N LYS A 122 -3.23 -4.49 -0.24
CA LYS A 122 -1.89 -4.54 -0.85
C LYS A 122 -1.04 -5.69 -0.32
N ILE A 123 -1.13 -6.02 0.97
CA ILE A 123 -0.42 -7.15 1.57
C ILE A 123 -0.91 -8.46 0.95
N VAL A 124 -2.22 -8.64 0.80
CA VAL A 124 -2.81 -9.80 0.12
C VAL A 124 -2.37 -9.85 -1.35
N GLU A 125 -2.37 -8.72 -2.06
CA GLU A 125 -1.86 -8.62 -3.44
C GLU A 125 -0.40 -9.09 -3.53
N ILE A 126 0.49 -8.61 -2.64
CA ILE A 126 1.89 -9.02 -2.59
C ILE A 126 2.00 -10.53 -2.36
N MET A 127 1.28 -11.06 -1.37
CA MET A 127 1.39 -12.46 -0.99
C MET A 127 0.92 -13.39 -2.11
N ASN A 128 -0.24 -13.10 -2.70
CA ASN A 128 -0.81 -13.89 -3.80
C ASN A 128 0.06 -13.79 -5.06
N LEU A 129 0.58 -12.59 -5.39
CA LEU A 129 1.43 -12.40 -6.56
C LEU A 129 2.72 -13.25 -6.49
N VAL A 130 3.38 -13.27 -5.33
CA VAL A 130 4.61 -14.05 -5.12
C VAL A 130 4.33 -15.55 -5.28
N SER A 131 3.26 -16.06 -4.67
CA SER A 131 2.89 -17.48 -4.77
C SER A 131 2.46 -17.88 -6.17
N HIS A 132 1.76 -16.99 -6.88
CA HIS A 132 1.39 -17.19 -8.27
C HIS A 132 2.61 -17.22 -9.20
N LYS A 133 3.60 -16.35 -8.98
CA LYS A 133 4.88 -16.36 -9.73
C LYS A 133 5.66 -17.67 -9.58
N MET A 134 5.43 -18.39 -8.48
CA MET A 134 6.01 -19.72 -8.26
C MET A 134 5.10 -20.87 -8.71
N GLU A 135 3.97 -20.57 -9.35
CA GLU A 135 2.97 -21.54 -9.84
C GLU A 135 2.35 -22.41 -8.73
N TYR A 136 2.39 -21.96 -7.48
CA TYR A 136 1.82 -22.72 -6.34
C TYR A 136 0.36 -22.34 -6.00
N SER A 137 -0.13 -21.25 -6.56
CA SER A 137 -1.52 -20.80 -6.42
C SER A 137 -2.11 -20.33 -7.75
N SER A 138 -3.44 -20.42 -7.88
CA SER A 138 -4.14 -19.78 -8.99
C SER A 138 -4.23 -18.27 -8.79
N ALA A 139 -4.54 -17.53 -9.86
CA ALA A 139 -4.62 -16.07 -9.81
C ALA A 139 -5.81 -15.54 -8.99
N ASP A 140 -6.82 -16.38 -8.76
CA ASP A 140 -8.04 -16.08 -7.99
C ASP A 140 -8.04 -16.65 -6.56
N GLU A 141 -7.00 -17.40 -6.17
CA GLU A 141 -6.86 -17.97 -4.82
C GLU A 141 -6.29 -16.92 -3.85
N ASP A 142 -7.00 -16.64 -2.76
CA ASP A 142 -6.45 -15.93 -1.60
C ASP A 142 -5.81 -16.93 -0.64
N ILE A 143 -4.51 -17.14 -0.81
CA ILE A 143 -3.72 -18.06 0.02
C ILE A 143 -3.60 -17.62 1.48
N THR A 144 -4.01 -16.40 1.83
CA THR A 144 -3.92 -15.85 3.18
C THR A 144 -5.18 -16.06 4.02
N GLU A 145 -6.32 -16.30 3.36
CA GLU A 145 -7.67 -16.24 3.97
C GLU A 145 -7.81 -17.12 5.22
N GLU A 146 -7.21 -18.32 5.22
CA GLU A 146 -7.34 -19.29 6.32
C GLU A 146 -6.82 -18.73 7.67
N TRP A 147 -5.80 -17.88 7.65
CA TRP A 147 -5.12 -17.42 8.88
C TRP A 147 -5.23 -15.91 9.10
N ARG A 148 -5.80 -15.16 8.17
CA ARG A 148 -5.76 -13.69 8.16
C ARG A 148 -6.80 -13.11 9.11
N GLU A 149 -6.33 -12.37 10.12
CA GLU A 149 -7.17 -11.64 11.09
C GLU A 149 -7.08 -10.12 10.90
N PHE A 150 -5.97 -9.63 10.31
CA PHE A 150 -5.76 -8.23 9.94
C PHE A 150 -6.25 -7.88 8.55
#